data_AF-A0A846DT33-F1
#
_entry.id   AF-A0A846DT33-F1
#
_cell.length_a   1.000
_cell.length_b   1.000
_cell.length_c   1.000
_cell.angle_alpha   90.00
_cell.angle_beta   90.00
_cell.angle_gamma   90.00
#
_symmetry.space_group_name_H-M   'P 1'
#
loop_
_entity.id
_entity.type
_entity.pdbx_description
1 polymer ?
#
loop_
_entity_poly.entity_id
_entity_poly.type
_entity_poly.pdbx_seq_one_letter_code
_entity_poly.pdbx_strand_id
1 'polypeptide(L)' 'SSALLGAGADSFYADPEVEHLDLWRSPQTTQGWWVKHPGSQLRCSAAQFLSIFLQHYGEM' A
#
# COMPACT_ATOMS: atom_id res chain seq x y z
N SER A 1 6.26 8.00 10.89
CA SER A 1 7.14 8.53 9.82
C SER A 1 7.02 7.62 8.61
N SER A 2 6.48 8.13 7.50
CA SER A 2 6.12 7.38 6.28
C SER A 2 7.32 6.84 5.46
N ALA A 3 8.51 6.81 6.04
CA ALA A 3 9.75 6.48 5.35
C ALA A 3 9.86 4.99 5.00
N LEU A 4 9.17 4.09 5.70
CA LEU A 4 9.18 2.66 5.40
C LEU A 4 8.42 2.30 4.10
N LEU A 5 7.49 3.16 3.67
CA LEU A 5 6.65 2.97 2.48
C LEU A 5 7.04 3.90 1.31
N GLY A 6 7.98 4.83 1.53
CA GLY A 6 8.40 5.81 0.53
C GLY A 6 9.78 5.55 -0.08
N ALA A 7 10.51 4.53 0.41
CA ALA A 7 11.85 4.21 -0.07
C ALA A 7 11.88 3.13 -1.17
N GLY A 8 10.77 2.43 -1.42
CA GLY A 8 10.64 1.42 -2.46
C GLY A 8 10.05 1.98 -3.77
N ALA A 9 10.22 1.25 -4.88
CA ALA A 9 9.62 1.58 -6.19
C ALA A 9 8.08 1.45 -6.22
N ASP A 10 7.49 1.02 -5.10
CA ASP A 10 6.08 0.70 -4.91
C ASP A 10 5.48 1.63 -3.86
N SER A 11 4.32 2.23 -4.16
CA SER A 11 3.57 3.07 -3.21
C SER A 11 2.08 2.74 -3.25
N PHE A 12 1.40 2.88 -2.12
CA PHE A 12 -0.04 2.71 -2.01
C PHE A 12 -0.72 4.00 -1.55
N TYR A 13 -1.77 4.38 -2.26
CA TYR A 13 -2.59 5.55 -1.96
C TYR A 13 -4.05 5.13 -1.79
N ALA A 14 -4.64 5.39 -0.63
CA ALA A 14 -6.04 5.09 -0.39
C ALA A 14 -6.94 5.99 -1.27
N ASP A 15 -7.97 5.39 -1.84
CA ASP A 15 -8.99 6.10 -2.61
C ASP A 15 -10.34 5.35 -2.47
N PRO A 16 -11.34 5.94 -1.80
CA PRO A 16 -11.36 7.31 -1.23
C PRO A 16 -10.35 7.52 -0.09
N GLU A 17 -10.07 8.79 0.23
CA GLU A 17 -9.19 9.13 1.34
C GLU A 17 -9.74 8.59 2.67
N VAL A 18 -8.85 8.08 3.50
CA VAL A 18 -9.18 7.57 4.83
C VAL A 18 -8.16 8.08 5.84
N GLU A 19 -8.60 8.22 7.09
CA GLU A 19 -7.69 8.53 8.19
C GLU A 19 -6.62 7.44 8.32
N HIS A 20 -5.41 7.86 8.69
CA HIS A 20 -4.28 6.94 8.79
C HIS A 20 -4.55 5.78 9.76
N LEU A 21 -5.24 6.05 10.87
CA LEU A 21 -5.61 5.04 11.84
C LEU A 21 -6.67 4.06 11.31
N ASP A 22 -7.61 4.53 10.50
CA ASP A 22 -8.65 3.66 9.93
C ASP A 22 -8.08 2.73 8.87
N LEU A 23 -7.10 3.19 8.09
CA LEU A 23 -6.35 2.33 7.16
C LEU A 23 -5.70 1.15 7.90
N TRP A 24 -5.03 1.40 9.02
CA TRP A 24 -4.37 0.34 9.79
C TRP A 24 -5.34 -0.51 10.61
N ARG A 25 -6.50 0.03 10.97
CA ARG A 25 -7.55 -0.73 11.67
C ARG A 25 -8.18 -1.80 10.78
N SER A 26 -8.38 -1.50 9.49
CA SER A 26 -9.02 -2.41 8.55
C SER A 26 -8.41 -2.34 7.13
N PRO A 27 -7.14 -2.72 6.94
CA PRO A 27 -6.45 -2.61 5.65
C PRO A 27 -7.10 -3.46 4.54
N GLN A 28 -7.84 -4.52 4.89
CA GLN A 28 -8.59 -5.35 3.95
C GLN A 28 -9.81 -4.65 3.35
N THR A 29 -10.37 -3.65 4.02
CA THR A 29 -11.52 -2.87 3.54
C THR A 29 -11.12 -1.56 2.87
N THR A 30 -9.90 -1.07 3.12
CA THR A 30 -9.39 0.15 2.49
C THR A 30 -8.95 -0.14 1.07
N GLN A 31 -9.68 0.40 0.09
CA GLN A 31 -9.32 0.34 -1.33
C GLN A 31 -8.39 1.50 -1.70
N GLY A 32 -7.60 1.29 -2.74
CA GLY A 32 -6.70 2.32 -3.22
C GLY A 32 -5.95 1.92 -4.48
N TRP A 33 -4.95 2.73 -4.80
CA TRP A 33 -4.08 2.55 -5.93
C TRP A 33 -2.71 2.13 -5.45
N TRP A 34 -2.27 0.96 -5.91
CA TRP A 34 -0.87 0.57 -5.88
C TRP A 34 -0.18 1.08 -7.14
N VAL A 35 0.77 1.98 -6.96
CA VAL A 35 1.61 2.56 -8.02
C VAL A 35 2.90 1.75 -8.08
N LYS A 36 3.10 1.03 -9.20
CA LYS A 36 4.31 0.26 -9.51
C LYS A 36 5.07 0.98 -10.62
N HIS A 37 6.21 1.61 -10.32
CA HIS A 37 7.02 2.33 -11.31
C HIS A 37 6.26 3.46 -12.07
N PRO A 38 6.94 4.32 -12.85
CA PRO A 38 6.27 5.37 -13.58
C PRO A 38 5.40 4.77 -14.70
N GLY A 39 4.08 4.78 -14.51
CA GLY A 39 3.10 4.46 -15.55
C GLY A 39 2.19 3.26 -15.31
N SER A 40 2.39 2.48 -14.23
CA SER A 40 1.47 1.38 -13.88
C SER A 40 0.82 1.62 -12.53
N GLN A 41 -0.52 1.60 -12.53
CA GLN A 41 -1.32 1.63 -11.31
C GLN A 41 -2.34 0.51 -11.34
N LEU A 42 -2.50 -0.16 -10.20
CA LEU A 42 -3.46 -1.24 -10.02
C LEU A 42 -4.37 -0.93 -8.83
N ARG A 43 -5.67 -1.17 -9.00
CA ARG A 43 -6.61 -1.15 -7.88
C ARG A 43 -6.40 -2.38 -7.01
N CYS A 44 -6.17 -2.18 -5.72
CA CYS A 44 -6.15 -3.24 -4.73
C CYS A 44 -6.52 -2.70 -3.35
N SER A 45 -6.73 -3.60 -2.39
CA SER A 45 -6.82 -3.20 -0.99
C SER A 45 -5.44 -2.95 -0.38
N ALA A 46 -5.40 -2.17 0.71
CA ALA A 46 -4.17 -1.96 1.46
C ALA A 46 -3.59 -3.30 1.97
N ALA A 47 -4.43 -4.25 2.37
CA ALA A 47 -3.98 -5.58 2.79
C ALA A 47 -3.31 -6.38 1.66
N GLN A 48 -3.84 -6.32 0.44
CA GLN A 48 -3.22 -6.98 -0.71
C GLN A 48 -1.84 -6.40 -1.01
N PHE A 49 -1.75 -5.06 -1.01
CA PHE A 49 -0.48 -4.37 -1.18
C PHE A 49 0.53 -4.78 -0.09
N LEU A 50 0.13 -4.74 1.18
CA LEU A 50 0.98 -5.11 2.32
C LEU A 50 1.43 -6.57 2.26
N SER A 51 0.54 -7.50 1.90
CA SER A 51 0.90 -8.92 1.79
C SER A 51 2.00 -9.13 0.76
N ILE A 52 1.87 -8.51 -0.42
CA ILE A 52 2.86 -8.65 -1.48
C ILE A 52 4.16 -7.92 -1.11
N PHE A 53 4.04 -6.75 -0.49
CA PHE A 53 5.18 -5.99 -0.01
C PHE A 53 5.98 -6.78 1.04
N LEU A 54 5.31 -7.37 2.03
CA LEU A 54 5.95 -8.21 3.05
C LEU A 54 6.52 -9.50 2.48
N GLN A 55 5.89 -10.11 1.48
CA GLN A 55 6.46 -11.29 0.81
C GLN A 55 7.72 -10.94 0.01
N HIS A 56 7.76 -9.79 -0.65
CA HIS A 56 8.89 -9.40 -1.50
C HIS A 56 10.09 -8.86 -0.71
N TYR A 57 9.84 -8.17 0.41
CA TYR A 57 10.87 -7.48 1.20
C TYR A 57 11.09 -8.08 2.60
N GLY A 58 10.25 -9.02 3.05
CA GLY A 58 10.35 -9.66 4.37
C GLY A 58 11.29 -10.86 4.44
N GLU A 59 11.84 -11.32 3.31
CA GLU A 59 12.89 -12.35 3.25
C GLU A 59 14.30 -11.73 3.24
N MET A 60 14.59 -10.82 4.18
CA MET A 60 15.94 -10.30 4.44
C MET A 60 16.40 -10.62 5.86
#